data_AF-A0A956HUA3-F1
#
_entry.id   AF-A0A956HUA3-F1
#
_cell.length_a   1.000
_cell.length_b   1.000
_cell.length_c   1.000
_cell.angle_alpha   90.00
_cell.angle_beta   90.00
_cell.angle_gamma   90.00
#
_symmetry.space_group_name_H-M   'P 1'
#
loop_
_entity.id
_entity.type
_entity.pdbx_description
1 polymer ?
#
loop_
_entity_poly.entity_id
_entity_poly.type
_entity_poly.pdbx_seq_one_letter_code
_entity_poly.pdbx_strand_id
1 'polypeptide(L)'
;KTIGDAIMASFADPADAVAASIAMQRRFGADHAESKLRIRITLHTGPCLAVNLNTGVDYFGTTVNLAAKIQSAADAGQVAFTEQTWNDPGVRALLAEKGLAPTELDFEFRQAEQSIKLYRIDVE
;
A
#
# COMPACT_ATOMS: atom_id res chain seq x y z
N LYS A 1 -12.32 -2.14 5.43
CA LYS A 1 -13.65 -1.62 5.01
C LYS A 1 -13.66 -1.30 3.52
N THR A 2 -14.83 -1.25 2.89
CA THR A 2 -15.00 -0.77 1.50
C THR A 2 -15.20 0.74 1.49
N ILE A 3 -14.68 1.42 0.45
CA ILE A 3 -14.87 2.85 0.20
C ILE A 3 -15.10 3.02 -1.30
N GLY A 4 -16.36 3.11 -1.72
CA GLY A 4 -16.70 3.06 -3.14
C GLY A 4 -16.27 1.72 -3.75
N ASP A 5 -15.42 1.78 -4.78
CA ASP A 5 -14.79 0.63 -5.45
C ASP A 5 -13.44 0.23 -4.83
N ALA A 6 -12.95 0.97 -3.82
CA ALA A 6 -11.70 0.68 -3.14
C ALA A 6 -11.90 -0.12 -1.85
N ILE A 7 -10.84 -0.81 -1.44
CA ILE A 7 -10.72 -1.45 -0.12
C ILE A 7 -9.67 -0.70 0.69
N MET A 8 -10.00 -0.41 1.95
CA MET A 8 -9.05 0.02 2.96
C MET A 8 -8.85 -1.13 3.96
N ALA A 9 -7.63 -1.66 4.00
CA ALA A 9 -7.19 -2.69 4.94
C ALA A 9 -6.16 -2.10 5.91
N SER A 10 -6.12 -2.63 7.12
CA SER A 10 -5.22 -2.20 8.19
C SER A 10 -4.52 -3.39 8.79
N PHE A 11 -3.22 -3.26 9.06
CA PHE A 11 -2.39 -4.30 9.66
C PHE A 11 -1.63 -3.69 10.84
N ALA A 12 -1.37 -4.50 11.86
CA ALA A 12 -0.53 -4.08 12.98
C ALA A 12 0.95 -4.05 12.59
N ASP A 13 1.37 -4.96 11.70
CA ASP A 13 2.75 -5.08 11.22
C ASP A 13 2.85 -4.62 9.74
N PRO A 14 3.80 -3.74 9.38
CA PRO A 14 4.04 -3.33 8.00
C PRO A 14 4.39 -4.49 7.05
N ALA A 15 5.14 -5.49 7.52
CA ALA A 15 5.54 -6.65 6.73
C ALA A 15 4.32 -7.50 6.33
N ASP A 16 3.35 -7.67 7.24
CA ASP A 16 2.09 -8.35 6.93
C ASP A 16 1.29 -7.61 5.86
N ALA A 17 1.26 -6.28 5.91
CA ALA A 17 0.59 -5.46 4.90
C ALA A 17 1.23 -5.62 3.51
N VAL A 18 2.56 -5.65 3.44
CA VAL A 18 3.30 -5.86 2.20
C VAL A 18 3.11 -7.29 1.69
N ALA A 19 3.17 -8.30 2.56
CA ALA A 19 2.93 -9.69 2.20
C ALA A 19 1.53 -9.90 1.63
N ALA A 20 0.50 -9.35 2.29
CA ALA A 20 -0.87 -9.39 1.81
C ALA A 20 -1.02 -8.68 0.45
N SER A 21 -0.34 -7.56 0.25
CA SER A 21 -0.33 -6.82 -1.01
C SER A 21 0.25 -7.64 -2.16
N ILE A 22 1.39 -8.31 -1.92
CA ILE A 22 2.01 -9.22 -2.90
C ILE A 22 1.08 -10.38 -3.23
N ALA A 23 0.46 -10.99 -2.22
CA ALA A 23 -0.48 -12.09 -2.42
C ALA A 23 -1.71 -11.66 -3.23
N MET A 24 -2.25 -10.47 -2.94
CA MET A 24 -3.35 -9.87 -3.71
C MET A 24 -2.94 -9.63 -5.16
N GLN A 25 -1.78 -9.02 -5.42
CA GLN A 25 -1.33 -8.79 -6.79
C GLN A 25 -1.20 -10.09 -7.60
N ARG A 26 -0.65 -11.15 -7.00
CA ARG A 26 -0.56 -12.47 -7.65
C ARG A 26 -1.93 -13.10 -7.94
N ARG A 27 -2.91 -12.93 -7.04
CA ARG A 27 -4.28 -13.45 -7.22
C ARG A 27 -5.08 -12.72 -8.30
N PHE A 28 -4.76 -11.44 -8.53
CA PHE A 28 -5.36 -10.57 -9.57
C PHE A 28 -4.43 -10.35 -10.77
N GLY A 29 -3.37 -11.15 -10.89
CA GLY A 29 -2.40 -11.09 -11.99
C GLY A 29 -2.99 -11.57 -13.32
N ALA A 30 -2.30 -11.26 -14.42
CA ALA A 30 -2.79 -11.50 -15.79
C ALA A 30 -3.12 -12.98 -16.09
N ASP A 31 -2.48 -13.92 -15.41
CA ASP A 31 -2.65 -15.36 -15.62
C ASP A 31 -3.89 -15.94 -14.93
N HIS A 32 -4.58 -15.18 -14.08
CA HIS A 32 -5.80 -15.65 -13.43
C HIS A 32 -7.03 -15.44 -14.33
N ALA A 33 -7.44 -16.51 -15.01
CA ALA A 33 -8.57 -16.55 -15.95
C ALA A 33 -9.92 -16.08 -15.36
N GLU A 34 -10.08 -16.09 -14.04
CA GLU A 34 -11.33 -15.73 -13.36
C GLU A 34 -11.58 -14.22 -13.27
N SER A 35 -10.56 -13.37 -13.46
CA SER A 35 -10.67 -11.93 -13.24
C SER A 35 -9.75 -11.13 -14.15
N LYS A 36 -10.32 -10.32 -15.05
CA LYS A 36 -9.58 -9.29 -15.81
C LYS A 36 -9.28 -8.04 -14.96
N LEU A 37 -9.66 -8.03 -13.69
CA LEU A 37 -9.47 -6.89 -12.80
C LEU A 37 -8.00 -6.79 -12.41
N ARG A 38 -7.36 -5.69 -12.78
CA ARG A 38 -6.02 -5.34 -12.30
C ARG A 38 -6.14 -4.30 -11.20
N ILE A 39 -5.48 -4.55 -10.07
CA ILE A 39 -5.52 -3.66 -8.91
C ILE A 39 -4.19 -2.92 -8.73
N ARG A 40 -4.26 -1.73 -8.15
CA ARG A 40 -3.11 -0.98 -7.65
C ARG A 40 -3.20 -0.93 -6.13
N ILE A 41 -2.09 -1.05 -5.43
CA ILE A 41 -2.07 -1.07 -3.96
C ILE A 41 -1.09 -0.03 -3.45
N THR A 42 -1.48 0.68 -2.40
CA THR A 42 -0.59 1.60 -1.72
C THR A 42 -0.63 1.46 -0.21
N LEU A 43 0.52 1.66 0.44
CA LEU A 43 0.70 1.46 1.87
C LEU A 43 1.42 2.65 2.50
N HIS A 44 1.00 3.01 3.71
CA HIS A 44 1.73 3.91 4.57
C HIS A 44 1.60 3.44 6.02
N THR A 45 2.68 3.58 6.77
CA THR A 45 2.77 3.18 8.17
C THR A 45 2.91 4.42 9.05
N GLY A 46 2.07 4.52 10.08
CA GLY A 46 2.11 5.64 11.02
C GLY A 46 1.00 5.54 12.06
N PRO A 47 1.02 6.43 13.07
CA PRO A 47 -0.02 6.49 14.08
C PRO A 47 -1.36 6.92 13.47
N CYS A 48 -2.46 6.31 13.89
CA CYS A 48 -3.81 6.73 13.54
C CYS A 48 -4.77 6.49 14.71
N LEU A 49 -5.91 7.18 14.70
CA LEU A 49 -6.97 6.96 15.67
C LEU A 49 -7.93 5.92 15.12
N ALA A 50 -8.03 4.78 15.80
CA ALA A 50 -9.05 3.77 15.53
C ALA A 50 -10.29 4.04 16.39
N VAL A 51 -11.46 4.17 15.77
CA VAL A 51 -12.74 4.43 16.42
C VAL A 51 -13.71 3.32 16.06
N ASN A 52 -14.37 2.72 17.06
CA ASN A 52 -15.40 1.73 16.81
C ASN A 52 -16.75 2.40 16.56
N LEU A 53 -17.35 2.15 15.40
CA LEU A 53 -18.66 2.64 14.99
C LEU A 53 -19.63 1.46 14.86
N ASN A 54 -20.93 1.74 14.74
CA ASN A 54 -21.94 0.70 14.53
C ASN A 54 -21.72 -0.14 13.26
N THR A 55 -20.92 0.38 12.32
CA THR A 55 -20.55 -0.28 11.06
C THR A 55 -19.17 -0.95 11.08
N GLY A 56 -18.50 -0.97 12.25
CA GLY A 56 -17.17 -1.53 12.43
C GLY A 56 -16.11 -0.48 12.79
N VAL A 57 -14.84 -0.87 12.72
CA VAL A 57 -13.71 0.02 13.02
C VAL A 57 -13.45 0.99 11.87
N ASP A 58 -13.36 2.26 12.19
CA ASP A 58 -12.91 3.32 11.30
C ASP A 58 -11.58 3.92 11.78
N TYR A 59 -10.77 4.44 10.86
CA TYR A 59 -9.45 4.99 11.14
C TYR A 59 -9.37 6.44 10.66
N PHE A 60 -8.82 7.31 11.49
CA PHE A 60 -8.68 8.74 11.23
C PHE A 60 -7.24 9.21 11.46
N GLY A 61 -6.84 10.25 10.74
CA GLY A 61 -5.56 10.93 10.91
C GLY A 61 -4.79 11.09 9.60
N THR A 62 -3.60 11.69 9.71
CA THR A 62 -2.72 11.95 8.57
C THR A 62 -2.23 10.68 7.91
N THR A 63 -2.03 9.60 8.66
CA THR A 63 -1.55 8.31 8.14
C THR A 63 -2.49 7.72 7.08
N VAL A 64 -3.78 7.58 7.39
CA VAL A 64 -4.75 7.02 6.43
C VAL A 64 -4.99 7.95 5.24
N ASN A 65 -4.94 9.26 5.49
CA ASN A 65 -5.05 10.25 4.42
C ASN A 65 -3.85 10.17 3.46
N LEU A 66 -2.64 9.96 3.98
CA LEU A 66 -1.45 9.84 3.14
C LEU A 66 -1.49 8.55 2.32
N ALA A 67 -1.85 7.41 2.93
CA ALA A 67 -2.04 6.15 2.21
C ALA A 67 -3.00 6.31 1.02
N ALA A 68 -4.13 7.01 1.22
CA ALA A 68 -5.07 7.28 0.15
C ALA A 68 -4.51 8.24 -0.92
N LYS A 69 -3.77 9.29 -0.51
CA LYS A 69 -3.22 10.29 -1.45
C LYS A 69 -2.18 9.74 -2.40
N ILE A 70 -1.39 8.75 -1.97
CA ILE A 70 -0.30 8.19 -2.79
C ILE A 70 -0.80 7.14 -3.78
N GLN A 71 -2.10 6.86 -3.88
CA GLN A 71 -2.66 5.85 -4.79
C GLN A 71 -2.23 6.04 -6.26
N SER A 72 -2.00 7.27 -6.70
CA SER A 72 -1.53 7.58 -8.06
C SER A 72 -0.05 7.25 -8.29
N ALA A 73 0.70 6.86 -7.26
CA ALA A 73 2.10 6.44 -7.37
C ALA A 73 2.27 4.98 -7.82
N ALA A 74 1.19 4.19 -7.81
CA ALA A 74 1.18 2.80 -8.27
C ALA A 74 0.18 2.65 -9.42
N ASP A 75 0.57 1.90 -10.44
CA ASP A 75 -0.31 1.41 -11.50
C ASP A 75 -0.82 -0.01 -11.21
N ALA A 76 -1.62 -0.52 -12.14
CA ALA A 76 -2.11 -1.89 -12.13
C ALA A 76 -0.96 -2.89 -11.99
N GLY A 77 -1.04 -3.83 -11.03
CA GLY A 77 0.03 -4.79 -10.74
C GLY A 77 1.12 -4.28 -9.79
N GLN A 78 1.10 -3.00 -9.42
CA GLN A 78 2.14 -2.40 -8.59
C GLN A 78 1.70 -2.22 -7.14
N VAL A 79 2.68 -2.29 -6.24
CA VAL A 79 2.53 -1.89 -4.84
C VAL A 79 3.49 -0.74 -4.57
N ALA A 80 2.97 0.42 -4.17
CA ALA A 80 3.79 1.56 -3.75
C ALA A 80 3.64 1.81 -2.25
N PHE A 81 4.71 2.19 -1.58
CA PHE A 81 4.70 2.43 -0.15
C PHE A 81 5.70 3.51 0.25
N THR A 82 5.38 4.20 1.34
CA THR A 82 6.22 5.30 1.85
C THR A 82 7.54 4.81 2.44
N GLU A 83 8.51 5.71 2.58
CA GLU A 83 9.76 5.46 3.29
C GLU A 83 9.57 4.89 4.71
N GLN A 84 8.53 5.31 5.45
CA GLN A 84 8.22 4.78 6.77
C GLN A 84 7.91 3.28 6.74
N THR A 85 7.20 2.81 5.71
CA THR A 85 6.94 1.37 5.50
C THR A 85 8.20 0.65 5.05
N TRP A 86 9.01 1.26 4.17
CA TRP A 86 10.27 0.67 3.72
C TRP A 86 11.31 0.50 4.83
N ASN A 87 11.37 1.43 5.78
CA ASN A 87 12.34 1.40 6.87
C ASN A 87 12.06 0.30 7.91
N ASP A 88 10.90 -0.35 7.84
CA ASP A 88 10.61 -1.53 8.64
C ASP A 88 11.54 -2.71 8.25
N PRO A 89 12.30 -3.28 9.20
CA PRO A 89 13.22 -4.38 8.90
C PRO A 89 12.52 -5.63 8.34
N GLY A 90 11.29 -5.91 8.79
CA GLY A 90 10.48 -7.03 8.32
C GLY A 90 10.09 -6.88 6.85
N VAL A 91 9.72 -5.67 6.43
CA VAL A 91 9.47 -5.34 5.02
C VAL A 91 10.72 -5.58 4.17
N ARG A 92 11.88 -5.09 4.60
CA ARG A 92 13.14 -5.25 3.85
C ARG A 92 13.54 -6.72 3.72
N ALA A 93 13.43 -7.47 4.81
CA ALA A 93 13.73 -8.90 4.83
C ALA A 93 12.77 -9.68 3.91
N LEU A 94 11.47 -9.38 3.96
CA LEU A 94 10.45 -10.00 3.12
C LEU A 94 10.72 -9.75 1.63
N LEU A 95 11.00 -8.51 1.23
CA LEU A 95 11.26 -8.19 -0.17
C LEU A 95 12.54 -8.86 -0.68
N ALA A 96 13.60 -8.91 0.15
CA ALA A 96 14.82 -9.64 -0.16
C ALA A 96 14.56 -11.16 -0.34
N GLU A 97 13.78 -11.77 0.55
CA GLU A 97 13.39 -13.18 0.46
C GLU A 97 12.60 -13.47 -0.84
N LYS A 98 11.71 -12.56 -1.23
CA LYS A 98 10.89 -12.69 -2.45
C LYS A 98 11.62 -12.28 -3.73
N GLY A 99 12.85 -11.76 -3.64
CA GLY A 99 13.61 -11.28 -4.79
C GLY A 99 13.00 -10.04 -5.47
N LEU A 100 12.21 -9.25 -4.73
CA LEU A 100 11.55 -8.06 -5.25
C LEU A 100 12.36 -6.81 -4.89
N ALA A 101 12.98 -6.18 -5.88
CA ALA A 101 13.74 -4.95 -5.69
C ALA A 101 12.85 -3.72 -5.87
N PRO A 102 12.66 -2.88 -4.83
CA PRO A 102 11.87 -1.66 -4.97
C PRO A 102 12.62 -0.59 -5.77
N THR A 103 11.87 0.15 -6.58
CA THR A 103 12.32 1.38 -7.24
C THR A 103 11.94 2.58 -6.36
N GLU A 104 12.91 3.46 -6.07
CA GLU A 104 12.66 4.72 -5.38
C GLU A 104 12.06 5.75 -6.34
N LEU A 105 11.09 6.52 -5.86
CA LEU A 105 10.48 7.62 -6.61
C LEU A 105 10.13 8.78 -5.69
N ASP A 106 10.31 10.00 -6.20
CA ASP A 106 9.81 11.21 -5.56
C ASP A 106 8.34 11.42 -5.94
N PHE A 107 7.49 11.65 -4.95
CA PHE A 107 6.07 11.89 -5.13
C PHE A 107 5.71 13.29 -4.67
N GLU A 108 5.20 14.09 -5.62
CA GLU A 108 4.66 15.41 -5.37
C GLU A 108 3.13 15.36 -5.36
N PHE A 109 2.51 16.04 -4.40
CA PHE A 109 1.07 16.25 -4.43
C PHE A 109 0.74 17.72 -4.19
N ARG A 110 -0.34 18.19 -4.84
CA ARG A 110 -0.72 19.61 -5.04
C ARG A 110 -0.78 20.51 -3.79
N GLN A 111 -0.69 19.96 -2.58
CA GLN A 111 -0.86 20.66 -1.31
C GLN A 111 0.40 20.63 -0.42
N ALA A 112 1.48 19.97 -0.86
CA ALA A 112 2.74 19.95 -0.13
C ALA A 112 3.79 20.79 -0.84
N GLU A 113 4.50 21.61 -0.07
CA GLU A 113 5.68 22.35 -0.53
C GLU A 113 6.92 21.44 -0.72
N GLN A 114 6.81 20.16 -0.34
CA GLN A 114 7.90 19.19 -0.36
C GLN A 114 7.44 17.86 -0.98
N SER A 115 8.31 17.25 -1.78
CA SER A 115 8.15 15.89 -2.27
C SER A 115 8.36 14.89 -1.13
N ILE A 116 7.72 13.72 -1.23
CA ILE A 116 7.97 12.59 -0.34
C ILE A 116 8.59 11.44 -1.12
N LYS A 117 9.49 10.70 -0.48
CA LYS A 117 10.05 9.48 -1.06
C LYS A 117 9.10 8.31 -0.90
N LEU A 118 8.84 7.64 -2.02
CA LEU A 118 8.13 6.37 -2.09
C LEU A 118 9.03 5.29 -2.66
N TYR A 119 8.61 4.06 -2.43
CA TYR A 119 9.22 2.84 -2.94
C TYR A 119 8.13 2.05 -3.66
N ARG A 120 8.44 1.52 -4.83
CA ARG A 120 7.47 0.77 -5.64
C ARG A 120 8.04 -0.56 -6.07
N ILE A 121 7.24 -1.61 -5.97
CA ILE A 121 7.54 -2.93 -6.50
C ILE A 121 6.55 -3.31 -7.59
N ASP A 122 7.06 -3.94 -8.63
CA ASP A 122 6.29 -4.65 -9.65
C ASP A 122 6.19 -6.11 -9.23
N VAL A 123 4.97 -6.63 -9.12
CA VAL A 123 4.69 -7.99 -8.61
C VAL A 123 4.26 -8.94 -9.74
N GLU A 124 4.36 -8.52 -11.01
CA GLU A 124 3.98 -9.32 -12.17
C GLU A 124 4.59 -10.73 -12.16
#